data_AF-A0A9X9ML75-F1
#
_entry.id   AF-A0A9X9ML75-F1
#
_cell.length_a   1.000
_cell.length_b   1.000
_cell.length_c   1.000
_cell.angle_alpha   90.00
_cell.angle_beta   90.00
_cell.angle_gamma   90.00
#
_symmetry.space_group_name_H-M   'P 1'
#
loop_
_entity.id
_entity.type
_entity.pdbx_description
1 polymer ?
#
loop_
_entity_poly.entity_id
_entity_poly.type
_entity_poly.pdbx_seq_one_letter_code
_entity_poly.pdbx_strand_id
1 'polypeptide(L)' 'MDIIAAHPLPRQEEDGDEEAAEPPATINQALNGLERLLSFKEHEPYANSMELMTLMRMKRSLQQAELNRSQGT' A
#
# COMPACT_ATOMS: atom_id res chain seq x y z
N MET A 1 22.49 8.81 42.78
CA MET A 1 22.75 10.15 42.21
C MET A 1 22.86 9.94 40.72
N ASP A 2 21.75 10.12 40.02
CA ASP A 2 21.62 9.81 38.60
C ASP A 2 22.00 11.03 37.77
N ILE A 3 23.07 10.91 36.98
CA ILE A 3 23.50 11.95 36.04
C ILE A 3 22.86 11.61 34.70
N ILE A 4 21.73 12.28 34.39
CA ILE A 4 21.09 12.19 33.07
C ILE A 4 21.94 13.03 32.11
N ALA A 5 22.76 12.38 31.30
CA ALA A 5 23.44 13.02 30.18
C ALA A 5 22.44 13.22 29.03
N ALA A 6 22.04 14.47 28.79
CA ALA A 6 21.25 14.84 27.62
C ALA A 6 22.15 14.86 26.39
N HIS A 7 21.99 13.90 25.50
CA HIS A 7 22.60 13.96 24.16
C HIS A 7 21.80 14.94 23.30
N PRO A 8 22.42 15.99 22.73
CA PRO A 8 21.75 16.82 21.74
C PRO A 8 21.61 16.03 20.43
N LEU A 9 20.36 15.81 19.99
CA LEU A 9 20.09 15.32 18.63
C LEU A 9 20.66 16.33 17.63
N PRO A 10 21.43 15.90 16.60
CA PRO A 10 21.69 16.76 15.47
C PRO A 10 20.37 16.96 14.73
N ARG A 11 19.83 18.18 14.82
CA ARG A 11 18.86 18.70 13.86
C ARG A 11 19.55 18.75 12.50
N GLN A 12 19.43 17.70 11.71
CA GLN A 12 19.61 17.81 10.27
C GLN A 12 18.29 18.29 9.69
N GLU A 13 18.27 19.60 9.48
CA GLU A 13 17.78 20.29 8.29
C GLU A 13 16.71 19.55 7.48
N GLU A 14 15.51 20.16 7.50
CA GLU A 14 14.46 19.99 6.50
C GLU A 14 15.07 20.20 5.11
N ASP A 15 15.46 19.12 4.45
CA ASP A 15 15.86 19.15 3.04
C ASP A 15 14.90 18.26 2.28
N GLY A 16 14.00 18.92 1.55
CA GLY A 16 13.13 18.31 0.56
C GLY A 16 12.14 17.31 1.12
N ASP A 17 10.95 17.80 1.47
CA ASP A 17 9.72 17.11 1.10
C ASP A 17 9.68 17.02 -0.44
N GLU A 18 10.60 16.25 -1.04
CA GLU A 18 10.26 15.48 -2.22
C GLU A 18 9.22 14.51 -1.70
N GLU A 19 7.98 15.01 -1.66
CA GLU A 19 6.77 14.23 -1.82
C GLU A 19 7.07 13.42 -3.09
N ALA A 20 7.76 12.30 -2.91
CA ALA A 20 8.16 11.40 -3.96
C ALA A 20 6.83 10.96 -4.50
N ALA A 21 6.38 11.65 -5.56
CA ALA A 21 5.11 11.44 -6.17
C ALA A 21 5.14 9.97 -6.57
N GLU A 22 4.54 9.14 -5.73
CA GLU A 22 4.60 7.70 -5.85
C GLU A 22 4.18 7.43 -7.29
N PRO A 23 5.03 6.79 -8.12
CA PRO A 23 4.73 6.68 -9.54
C PRO A 23 3.34 6.09 -9.66
N PRO A 24 2.42 6.71 -10.43
CA PRO A 24 1.02 6.32 -10.42
C PRO A 24 0.95 4.83 -10.67
N ALA A 25 0.51 4.08 -9.66
CA ALA A 25 0.53 2.63 -9.72
C ALA A 25 -0.27 2.21 -10.95
N THR A 26 0.38 1.50 -11.86
CA THR A 26 -0.31 0.95 -13.02
C THR A 26 -1.38 -0.02 -12.53
N ILE A 27 -2.51 -0.13 -13.23
CA ILE A 27 -3.61 -1.04 -12.84
C ILE A 27 -3.07 -2.48 -12.68
N ASN A 28 -2.13 -2.90 -13.53
CA ASN A 28 -1.45 -4.19 -13.41
C ASN A 28 -0.59 -4.33 -12.14
N GLN A 29 0.13 -3.30 -11.72
CA GLN A 29 0.85 -3.31 -10.45
C GLN A 29 -0.12 -3.37 -9.26
N ALA A 30 -1.21 -2.60 -9.30
CA ALA A 30 -2.24 -2.63 -8.26
C ALA A 30 -2.89 -4.02 -8.15
N LEU A 31 -3.22 -4.67 -9.28
CA LEU A 31 -3.74 -6.03 -9.32
C LEU A 31 -2.75 -7.04 -8.71
N ASN A 32 -1.48 -6.99 -9.12
CA ASN A 32 -0.44 -7.87 -8.60
C ASN A 32 -0.24 -7.68 -7.08
N GLY A 33 -0.25 -6.44 -6.60
CA GLY A 33 -0.18 -6.15 -5.16
C GLY A 33 -1.37 -6.71 -4.40
N LEU A 34 -2.57 -6.58 -4.97
CA LEU A 34 -3.79 -7.06 -4.35
C LEU A 34 -3.89 -8.59 -4.33
N GLU A 35 -3.38 -9.28 -5.36
CA GLU A 35 -3.29 -10.74 -5.38
C GLU A 35 -2.35 -11.28 -4.31
N ARG A 36 -1.20 -10.62 -4.09
CA ARG A 36 -0.31 -10.96 -2.98
C ARG A 36 -0.98 -10.72 -1.63
N LEU A 37 -1.65 -9.58 -1.46
CA LEU A 37 -2.33 -9.29 -0.20
C LEU A 37 -3.44 -10.31 0.10
N LEU A 38 -4.21 -10.71 -0.91
CA LEU A 38 -5.22 -11.76 -0.78
C LEU A 38 -4.60 -13.10 -0.38
N SER A 39 -3.49 -13.52 -0.98
CA SER A 39 -2.84 -14.78 -0.61
C SER A 39 -2.31 -14.75 0.82
N PHE A 40 -1.79 -13.61 1.29
CA PHE A 40 -1.41 -13.45 2.69
C PHE A 40 -2.62 -13.54 3.63
N LYS A 41 -3.74 -12.90 3.25
CA LYS A 41 -4.97 -12.89 4.05
C LYS A 41 -5.66 -14.26 4.12
N GLU A 42 -5.60 -15.06 3.07
CA GLU A 42 -6.16 -16.43 3.06
C GLU A 42 -5.46 -17.37 4.04
N HIS A 43 -4.19 -17.11 4.37
CA HIS A 43 -3.42 -17.89 5.33
C HIS A 43 -3.44 -17.30 6.75
N GLU A 44 -4.10 -16.15 6.97
CA GLU A 44 -4.17 -15.51 8.27
C GLU A 44 -5.16 -16.26 9.19
N PRO A 45 -4.73 -16.74 10.38
CA PRO A 45 -5.59 -17.53 11.27
C PRO A 45 -6.80 -16.75 11.82
N TYR A 46 -6.78 -15.42 11.69
CA TYR A 46 -7.85 -14.52 12.10
C TYR A 46 -8.32 -13.63 10.93
N ALA A 47 -8.25 -14.13 9.70
CA ALA A 47 -8.66 -13.39 8.51
C ALA A 47 -10.04 -12.75 8.70
N ASN A 48 -10.08 -11.41 8.71
CA ASN A 48 -11.33 -10.68 8.82
C ASN A 48 -12.12 -10.86 7.52
N SER A 49 -13.27 -11.53 7.61
CA SER A 49 -14.12 -11.83 6.44
C SER A 49 -14.59 -10.58 5.69
N MET A 50 -14.75 -9.45 6.38
CA MET A 50 -15.14 -8.17 5.79
C MET A 50 -13.98 -7.51 5.04
N GLU A 51 -12.76 -7.62 5.57
CA GLU A 51 -11.55 -7.15 4.91
C GLU A 51 -11.30 -7.96 3.63
N LEU A 52 -11.39 -9.30 3.72
CA LEU A 52 -11.25 -10.18 2.57
C LEU A 52 -12.28 -9.87 1.48
N MET A 53 -13.55 -9.64 1.86
CA MET A 53 -14.61 -9.25 0.92
C MET A 53 -14.31 -7.91 0.24
N THR A 54 -13.79 -6.95 1.00
CA THR A 54 -13.39 -5.62 0.48
C THR A 54 -12.27 -5.77 -0.54
N LEU A 55 -11.24 -6.56 -0.22
CA LEU A 55 -10.14 -6.84 -1.14
C LEU A 55 -10.64 -7.53 -2.42
N MET A 56 -11.48 -8.57 -2.31
CA MET A 56 -12.05 -9.21 -3.51
C MET A 56 -12.86 -8.24 -4.38
N ARG A 57 -13.58 -7.29 -3.77
CA ARG A 57 -14.30 -6.25 -4.51
C ARG A 57 -13.33 -5.32 -5.24
N MET A 58 -12.27 -4.87 -4.57
CA MET A 58 -11.22 -4.03 -5.20
C MET A 58 -10.55 -4.74 -6.37
N LYS A 59 -10.26 -6.05 -6.25
CA LYS A 59 -9.72 -6.87 -7.36
C LYS A 59 -10.62 -6.78 -8.58
N ARG A 60 -11.92 -7.04 -8.41
CA ARG A 60 -12.89 -7.02 -9.50
C ARG A 60 -13.01 -5.64 -10.15
N SER A 61 -13.00 -4.57 -9.36
CA SER A 61 -13.04 -3.20 -9.87
C SER A 61 -11.82 -2.86 -10.70
N LEU A 62 -10.62 -3.25 -10.25
CA LEU A 62 -9.38 -3.03 -11.00
C LEU A 62 -9.34 -3.86 -12.30
N GLN A 63 -9.81 -5.11 -12.26
CA GLN A 63 -9.93 -5.95 -13.46
C GLN A 63 -10.88 -5.33 -14.49
N GLN A 64 -12.00 -4.77 -14.04
CA GLN A 64 -12.92 -4.06 -14.92
C GLN A 64 -12.31 -2.80 -15.52
N ALA A 65 -11.55 -2.03 -14.72
CA ALA A 65 -10.86 -0.84 -15.18
C ALA A 65 -9.79 -1.17 -16.25
N GLU A 66 -9.04 -2.25 -16.06
CA GLU A 66 -8.06 -2.71 -17.06
C GLU A 66 -8.74 -3.18 -18.34
N LEU A 67 -9.87 -3.89 -18.23
CA LEU A 67 -10.66 -4.30 -19.39
C LEU A 67 -11.13 -3.08 -20.20
N ASN A 68 -11.73 -2.09 -19.55
CA ASN A 68 -12.19 -0.86 -20.20
C ASN A 68 -11.02 -0.11 -20.86
N ARG A 69 -9.86 -0.04 -20.19
CA ARG A 69 -8.64 0.57 -20.75
C ARG A 69 -8.16 -0.16 -22.00
N SER A 70 -8.15 -1.49 -21.98
CA SER A 70 -7.71 -2.31 -23.12
C SER A 70 -8.64 -2.21 -24.33
N GLN A 71 -9.90 -1.84 -24.11
CA GLN A 71 -10.93 -1.68 -25.14
C GLN A 71 -11.00 -0.26 -25.74
N GLY A 72 -10.22 0.70 -25.25
CA GLY A 72 -10.10 2.02 -25.85
C GLY A 72 -11.37 2.87 -25.80
N THR A 73 -12.05 2.88 -24.65
CA THR A 73 -13.12 3.85 -24.34
C THR A 73 -12.58 5.09 -23.67
#